data_AF-A0A2P7NSA2-F1
#
_entry.id   AF-A0A2P7NSA2-F1
#
_cell.length_a   1.000
_cell.length_b   1.000
_cell.length_c   1.000
_cell.angle_alpha   90.00
_cell.angle_beta   90.00
_cell.angle_gamma   90.00
#
_symmetry.space_group_name_H-M   'P 1'
#
loop_
_entity.id
_entity.type
_entity.pdbx_description
1 polymer ?
#
loop_
_entity_poly.entity_id
_entity_poly.type
_entity_poly.pdbx_seq_one_letter_code
_entity_poly.pdbx_strand_id
1 'polypeptide(L)'
;MHYYQFNISGYQNHTKHLIPIKDICYRRLLDGQYRHEIPIPIDAKALYRLIMLRDYVEHVQQILNEFFEFTNDDWINQRAYKEIKKYLPVKKNHWSLKLTKSQRCSIQAIRNATKINASLYWLTKDHKFQIAEFYFKTDIQTSETGIAHEFDYIIPLRGKVVCGLHVHWNLQVLSASKNRQKSSLLGIS
;
A
#
# COMPACT_ATOMS: atom_id res chain seq x y z
N MET A 1 5.17 0.40 -0.11
CA MET A 1 5.18 -0.69 -1.11
C MET A 1 4.19 -0.30 -2.20
N HIS A 2 4.58 -0.40 -3.48
CA HIS A 2 3.63 -0.13 -4.57
C HIS A 2 2.66 -1.31 -4.73
N TYR A 3 1.43 -1.03 -5.16
CA TYR A 3 0.46 -2.05 -5.49
C TYR A 3 0.61 -2.43 -6.96
N TYR A 4 1.06 -3.66 -7.21
CA TYR A 4 1.10 -4.24 -8.55
C TYR A 4 -0.19 -5.05 -8.79
N GLN A 5 -0.80 -4.86 -9.96
CA GLN A 5 -2.06 -5.52 -10.29
C GLN A 5 -1.85 -7.01 -10.56
N PHE A 6 -2.54 -7.86 -9.80
CA PHE A 6 -2.54 -9.30 -10.03
C PHE A 6 -3.68 -9.71 -10.99
N ASN A 7 -3.34 -10.23 -12.17
CA ASN A 7 -4.33 -10.72 -13.14
C ASN A 7 -4.51 -12.23 -12.98
N ILE A 8 -5.66 -12.64 -12.42
CA ILE A 8 -5.98 -14.04 -12.12
C ILE A 8 -5.99 -14.91 -13.37
N SER A 9 -6.66 -14.46 -14.45
CA SER A 9 -6.77 -15.20 -15.70
C SER A 9 -5.39 -15.40 -16.35
N GLY A 10 -4.60 -14.33 -16.39
CA GLY A 10 -3.22 -14.38 -16.88
C GLY A 10 -2.38 -15.36 -16.07
N TYR A 11 -2.44 -15.30 -14.74
CA TYR A 11 -1.71 -16.22 -13.87
C TYR A 11 -2.12 -17.67 -14.11
N GLN A 12 -3.42 -17.97 -14.05
CA GLN A 12 -3.95 -19.32 -14.24
C GLN A 12 -3.49 -19.90 -15.58
N ASN A 13 -3.55 -19.15 -16.68
CA ASN A 13 -3.11 -19.64 -17.99
C ASN A 13 -1.63 -20.06 -18.02
N HIS A 14 -0.75 -19.42 -17.26
CA HIS A 14 0.67 -19.78 -17.20
C HIS A 14 0.97 -20.90 -16.19
N THR A 15 0.05 -21.21 -15.27
CA THR A 15 0.30 -22.17 -14.19
C THR A 15 -0.59 -23.42 -14.22
N LYS A 16 -1.48 -23.58 -15.21
CA LYS A 16 -2.44 -24.72 -15.27
C LYS A 16 -1.77 -26.09 -15.20
N HIS A 17 -0.58 -26.22 -15.75
CA HIS A 17 0.17 -27.48 -15.82
C HIS A 17 1.06 -27.73 -14.59
N LEU A 18 1.15 -26.76 -13.67
CA LEU A 18 1.99 -26.88 -12.50
C LEU A 18 1.30 -27.68 -11.40
N ILE A 19 2.06 -28.54 -10.74
CA ILE A 19 1.64 -29.16 -9.48
C ILE A 19 1.60 -28.10 -8.36
N PRO A 20 0.82 -28.30 -7.28
CA PRO A 20 0.61 -27.29 -6.25
C PRO A 20 1.91 -26.71 -5.66
N ILE A 21 2.93 -27.54 -5.44
CA ILE A 21 4.21 -27.06 -4.90
C ILE A 21 4.96 -26.15 -5.88
N LYS A 22 4.92 -26.44 -7.18
CA LYS A 22 5.54 -25.60 -8.22
C LYS A 22 4.79 -24.28 -8.39
N ASP A 23 3.47 -24.30 -8.32
CA ASP A 23 2.65 -23.07 -8.33
C ASP A 23 3.01 -22.15 -7.14
N ILE A 24 3.14 -22.73 -5.93
CA ILE A 24 3.59 -21.98 -4.74
C ILE A 24 5.01 -21.43 -4.92
N CYS A 25 5.94 -22.22 -5.48
CA CYS A 25 7.30 -21.75 -5.79
C CYS A 25 7.25 -20.54 -6.71
N TYR A 26 6.51 -20.64 -7.81
CA TYR A 26 6.36 -19.56 -8.79
C TYR A 26 5.75 -18.30 -8.17
N ARG A 27 4.66 -18.46 -7.40
CA ARG A 27 4.01 -17.35 -6.70
C ARG A 27 4.97 -16.63 -5.77
N ARG A 28 5.68 -17.35 -4.92
CA ARG A 28 6.57 -16.73 -3.92
C ARG A 28 7.80 -16.07 -4.56
N LEU A 29 8.32 -16.63 -5.66
CA LEU A 29 9.39 -16.00 -6.45
C LEU A 29 8.92 -14.66 -7.05
N LEU A 30 7.74 -14.65 -7.68
CA LEU A 30 7.13 -13.42 -8.20
C LEU A 30 6.90 -12.39 -7.10
N ASP A 31 6.31 -12.79 -5.98
CA ASP A 31 6.06 -11.91 -4.83
C ASP A 31 7.36 -11.32 -4.28
N GLY A 32 8.45 -12.11 -4.26
CA GLY A 32 9.79 -11.64 -3.91
C GLY A 32 10.26 -10.51 -4.82
N GLN A 33 10.16 -10.71 -6.14
CA GLN A 33 10.56 -9.70 -7.12
C GLN A 33 9.71 -8.42 -7.01
N TYR A 34 8.39 -8.53 -6.85
CA TYR A 34 7.51 -7.35 -6.68
C TYR A 34 7.70 -6.64 -5.34
N ARG A 35 7.94 -7.39 -4.25
CA ARG A 35 8.13 -6.82 -2.91
C ARG A 35 9.42 -6.01 -2.82
N HIS A 36 10.51 -6.54 -3.37
CA HIS A 36 11.82 -5.89 -3.30
C HIS A 36 12.12 -4.99 -4.49
N GLU A 37 11.33 -5.09 -5.57
CA GLU A 37 11.51 -4.32 -6.80
C GLU A 37 12.91 -4.50 -7.44
N ILE A 38 13.56 -5.64 -7.18
CA ILE A 38 14.89 -6.01 -7.67
C ILE A 38 14.87 -7.42 -8.29
N PRO A 39 15.81 -7.73 -9.20
CA PRO A 39 16.05 -9.10 -9.65
C PRO A 39 16.27 -10.08 -8.49
N ILE A 40 16.00 -11.36 -8.74
CA ILE A 40 16.17 -12.42 -7.75
C ILE A 40 17.63 -12.87 -7.76
N PRO A 41 18.40 -12.67 -6.68
CA PRO A 41 19.83 -12.99 -6.68
C PRO A 41 20.10 -14.49 -6.70
N ILE A 42 21.21 -14.89 -7.32
CA ILE A 42 21.67 -16.29 -7.35
C ILE A 42 22.04 -16.86 -5.98
N ASP A 43 22.34 -16.02 -4.98
CA ASP A 43 22.67 -16.51 -3.63
C ASP A 43 21.47 -17.23 -3.02
N ALA A 44 21.51 -18.56 -3.18
CA ALA A 44 20.50 -19.49 -2.79
C ALA A 44 20.17 -19.37 -1.29
N LYS A 45 21.13 -18.99 -0.43
CA LYS A 45 20.85 -18.77 1.00
C LYS A 45 19.95 -17.57 1.25
N ALA A 46 20.10 -16.47 0.51
CA ALA A 46 19.20 -15.32 0.58
C ALA A 46 17.81 -15.68 0.01
N LEU A 47 17.79 -16.40 -1.10
CA LEU A 47 16.59 -16.87 -1.78
C LEU A 47 15.73 -17.80 -0.90
N TYR A 48 16.34 -18.83 -0.31
CA TYR A 48 15.63 -19.82 0.52
C TYR A 48 15.15 -19.25 1.85
N ARG A 49 15.84 -18.24 2.41
CA ARG A 49 15.35 -17.50 3.58
C ARG A 49 14.15 -16.62 3.22
N LEU A 50 14.18 -15.97 2.06
CA LEU A 50 13.14 -15.06 1.61
C LEU A 50 11.83 -15.78 1.28
N ILE A 51 11.94 -16.95 0.67
CA ILE A 51 10.82 -17.67 0.07
C ILE A 51 10.33 -18.80 0.98
N MET A 52 11.05 -19.14 2.05
CA MET A 52 10.72 -20.24 2.98
C MET A 52 10.43 -21.57 2.27
N LEU A 53 11.23 -21.90 1.25
CA LEU A 53 11.12 -23.13 0.45
C LEU A 53 12.44 -23.91 0.43
N ARG A 54 13.05 -24.07 1.62
CA ARG A 54 14.37 -24.71 1.76
C ARG A 54 14.36 -26.17 1.31
N ASP A 55 13.25 -26.87 1.50
CA ASP A 55 13.13 -28.30 1.21
C ASP A 55 12.70 -28.60 -0.25
N TYR A 56 12.50 -27.56 -1.07
CA TYR A 56 11.96 -27.68 -2.44
C TYR A 56 12.89 -27.11 -3.51
N VAL A 57 14.20 -27.22 -3.29
CA VAL A 57 15.25 -26.66 -4.16
C VAL A 57 15.06 -27.05 -5.63
N GLU A 58 14.81 -28.33 -5.90
CA GLU A 58 14.63 -28.84 -7.26
C GLU A 58 13.43 -28.21 -7.97
N HIS A 59 12.30 -28.05 -7.27
CA HIS A 59 11.11 -27.41 -7.82
C HIS A 59 11.33 -25.92 -8.06
N VAL A 60 12.03 -25.24 -7.15
CA VAL A 60 12.42 -23.83 -7.33
C VAL A 60 13.29 -23.68 -8.58
N GLN A 61 14.28 -24.55 -8.76
CA GLN A 61 15.16 -24.52 -9.94
C GLN A 61 14.38 -24.75 -11.24
N GLN A 62 13.46 -25.71 -11.27
CA GLN A 62 12.61 -25.96 -12.43
C GLN A 62 11.76 -24.74 -12.80
N ILE A 63 11.16 -24.09 -11.79
CA ILE A 63 10.35 -22.88 -12.01
C ILE A 63 11.20 -21.70 -12.46
N LEU A 64 12.39 -21.52 -11.89
CA LEU A 64 13.34 -20.49 -12.34
C LEU A 64 13.69 -20.70 -13.82
N ASN A 65 14.07 -21.92 -14.20
CA ASN A 65 14.41 -22.23 -15.58
C ASN A 65 13.24 -22.04 -16.56
N GLU A 66 12.00 -22.24 -16.11
CA GLU A 66 10.81 -22.16 -16.96
C GLU A 66 10.27 -20.72 -17.11
N PHE A 67 10.22 -19.95 -16.03
CA PHE A 67 9.51 -18.66 -15.99
C PHE A 67 10.41 -17.44 -15.80
N PHE A 68 11.71 -17.64 -15.57
CA PHE A 68 12.67 -16.58 -15.31
C PHE A 68 13.84 -16.68 -16.27
N GLU A 69 14.35 -15.53 -16.68
CA GLU A 69 15.56 -15.44 -17.47
C GLU A 69 16.75 -15.18 -16.55
N PHE A 70 17.83 -15.92 -16.75
CA PHE A 70 19.08 -15.71 -16.04
C PHE A 70 19.90 -14.63 -16.76
N THR A 71 20.22 -13.54 -16.07
CA THR A 71 20.97 -12.41 -16.63
C THR A 71 21.87 -11.81 -15.56
N ASN A 72 23.16 -11.66 -15.87
CA ASN A 72 24.15 -11.03 -14.99
C ASN A 72 24.07 -11.51 -13.53
N ASP A 73 24.04 -12.83 -13.32
CA ASP A 73 23.95 -13.50 -12.01
C ASP A 73 22.64 -13.31 -11.23
N ASP A 74 21.58 -12.83 -11.90
CA ASP A 74 20.25 -12.68 -11.33
C ASP A 74 19.17 -13.38 -12.19
N TRP A 75 18.07 -13.76 -11.54
CA TRP A 75 16.87 -14.29 -12.18
C TRP A 75 15.79 -13.21 -12.30
N ILE A 76 15.22 -13.08 -13.50
CA ILE A 76 14.27 -12.03 -13.82
C ILE A 76 13.03 -12.61 -14.49
N ASN A 77 11.85 -12.38 -13.90
CA ASN A 77 10.62 -12.51 -14.66
C ASN A 77 10.42 -11.24 -15.49
N GLN A 78 10.41 -11.39 -16.82
CA GLN A 78 10.35 -10.25 -17.75
C GLN A 78 9.11 -9.38 -17.57
N ARG A 79 7.96 -9.98 -17.27
CA ARG A 79 6.73 -9.24 -17.03
C ARG A 79 6.85 -8.38 -15.78
N ALA A 80 7.22 -9.00 -14.65
CA ALA A 80 7.40 -8.29 -13.39
C ALA A 80 8.42 -7.15 -13.54
N TYR A 81 9.55 -7.42 -14.20
CA TYR A 81 10.58 -6.42 -14.45
C TYR A 81 10.08 -5.22 -15.27
N LYS A 82 9.31 -5.45 -16.34
CA LYS A 82 8.71 -4.38 -17.15
C LYS A 82 7.75 -3.52 -16.32
N GLU A 83 6.90 -4.14 -15.51
CA GLU A 83 5.96 -3.44 -14.63
C GLU A 83 6.69 -2.61 -13.56
N ILE A 84 7.73 -3.17 -12.93
CA ILE A 84 8.59 -2.46 -11.97
C ILE A 84 9.30 -1.29 -12.65
N LYS A 85 9.96 -1.51 -13.80
CA LYS A 85 10.70 -0.48 -14.54
C LYS A 85 9.81 0.68 -14.97
N LYS A 86 8.53 0.43 -15.28
CA LYS A 86 7.54 1.47 -15.57
C LYS A 86 7.25 2.37 -14.35
N TYR A 87 7.24 1.80 -13.14
CA TYR A 87 6.93 2.54 -11.91
C TYR A 87 8.14 3.24 -11.27
N LEU A 88 9.36 2.69 -11.39
CA LEU A 88 10.55 3.23 -10.74
C LEU A 88 10.81 4.74 -10.99
N PRO A 89 10.65 5.30 -12.21
CA PRO A 89 10.82 6.74 -12.43
C PRO A 89 9.83 7.60 -11.65
N VAL A 90 8.57 7.15 -11.55
CA VAL A 90 7.52 7.84 -10.76
C VAL A 90 7.88 7.81 -9.28
N LYS A 91 8.31 6.64 -8.79
CA LYS A 91 8.76 6.47 -7.40
C LYS A 91 9.92 7.41 -7.06
N LYS A 92 10.97 7.44 -7.89
CA LYS A 92 12.15 8.32 -7.70
C LYS A 92 11.80 9.80 -7.72
N ASN A 93 10.83 10.19 -8.54
CA ASN A 93 10.41 11.59 -8.67
C ASN A 93 9.34 12.03 -7.65
N HIS A 94 8.90 11.14 -6.76
CA HIS A 94 7.89 11.48 -5.77
C HIS A 94 8.35 12.64 -4.87
N TRP A 95 7.58 13.73 -4.85
CA TRP A 95 7.96 15.01 -4.22
C TRP A 95 8.41 14.85 -2.76
N SER A 96 7.79 13.93 -2.01
CA SER A 96 8.11 13.74 -0.58
C SER A 96 9.52 13.17 -0.33
N LEU A 97 10.10 12.47 -1.33
CA LEU A 97 11.47 11.96 -1.25
C LEU A 97 12.50 13.08 -1.35
N LYS A 98 12.15 14.18 -2.01
CA LYS A 98 13.00 15.38 -2.17
C LYS A 98 13.02 16.25 -0.92
N LEU A 99 12.17 15.97 0.06
CA LEU A 99 12.08 16.74 1.29
C LEU A 99 13.11 16.32 2.33
N THR A 100 13.72 17.31 2.98
CA THR A 100 14.55 17.11 4.17
C THR A 100 13.69 16.75 5.38
N LYS A 101 14.33 16.22 6.43
CA LYS A 101 13.65 15.93 7.71
C LYS A 101 12.92 17.17 8.25
N SER A 102 13.58 18.34 8.26
CA SER A 102 13.00 19.60 8.74
C SER A 102 11.79 20.04 7.92
N GLN A 103 11.84 19.89 6.59
CA GLN A 103 10.69 20.20 5.72
C GLN A 103 9.51 19.26 5.98
N ARG A 104 9.75 17.96 6.24
CA ARG A 104 8.66 17.03 6.61
C ARG A 104 8.04 17.40 7.96
N CYS A 105 8.87 17.74 8.95
CA CYS A 105 8.41 18.21 10.25
C CYS A 105 7.56 19.49 10.13
N SER A 106 7.98 20.46 9.30
CA SER A 106 7.21 21.69 9.10
C SER A 106 5.85 21.42 8.43
N ILE A 107 5.80 20.57 7.42
CA ILE A 107 4.54 20.16 6.78
C ILE A 107 3.61 19.48 7.81
N GLN A 108 4.14 18.59 8.65
CA GLN A 108 3.34 17.94 9.69
C GLN A 108 2.85 18.93 10.74
N ALA A 109 3.69 19.90 11.15
CA ALA A 109 3.30 20.96 12.08
C ALA A 109 2.13 21.79 11.53
N ILE A 110 2.18 22.16 10.25
CA ILE A 110 1.08 22.86 9.57
C ILE A 110 -0.21 22.01 9.59
N ARG A 111 -0.12 20.69 9.32
CA ARG A 111 -1.28 19.78 9.39
C ARG A 111 -1.89 19.72 10.79
N ASN A 112 -1.04 19.64 11.82
CA ASN A 112 -1.48 19.63 13.22
C ASN A 112 -2.13 20.96 13.60
N ALA A 113 -1.51 22.08 13.23
CA ALA A 113 -2.05 23.41 13.48
C ALA A 113 -3.44 23.61 12.86
N THR A 114 -3.68 23.10 11.64
CA THR A 114 -5.04 23.15 11.07
C THR A 114 -6.07 22.35 11.88
N LYS A 115 -5.70 21.17 12.40
CA LYS A 115 -6.60 20.41 13.29
C LYS A 115 -6.91 21.21 14.55
N ILE A 116 -5.89 21.82 15.16
CA ILE A 116 -6.04 22.64 16.36
C ILE A 116 -6.93 23.85 16.07
N ASN A 117 -6.68 24.59 15.00
CA ASN A 117 -7.46 25.78 14.63
C ASN A 117 -8.91 25.43 14.26
N ALA A 118 -9.14 24.25 13.68
CA ALA A 118 -10.49 23.76 13.39
C ALA A 118 -11.18 23.14 14.63
N SER A 119 -10.44 22.95 15.74
CA SER A 119 -11.00 22.48 16.99
C SER A 119 -11.59 23.66 17.75
N LEU A 120 -12.86 23.56 18.14
CA LEU A 120 -13.51 24.60 18.93
C LEU A 120 -12.95 24.62 20.36
N TYR A 121 -12.74 25.81 20.92
CA TYR A 121 -12.19 25.97 22.26
C TYR A 121 -13.10 25.37 23.36
N TRP A 122 -14.40 25.28 23.11
CA TRP A 122 -15.40 24.76 24.05
C TRP A 122 -15.55 23.23 24.02
N LEU A 123 -14.75 22.51 23.22
CA LEU A 123 -14.78 21.04 23.19
C LEU A 123 -14.47 20.44 24.57
N THR A 124 -15.47 19.79 25.16
CA THR A 124 -15.36 19.04 26.42
C THR A 124 -14.47 17.80 26.27
N LYS A 125 -14.15 17.15 27.39
CA LYS A 125 -13.46 15.86 27.38
C LYS A 125 -14.29 14.81 26.63
N ASP A 126 -15.60 14.78 26.83
CA ASP A 126 -16.51 13.81 26.19
C ASP A 126 -16.50 13.97 24.67
N HIS A 127 -16.52 15.19 24.15
CA HIS A 127 -16.40 15.41 22.71
C HIS A 127 -15.06 14.90 22.15
N LYS A 128 -13.97 15.05 22.91
CA LYS A 128 -12.65 14.51 22.53
C LYS A 128 -12.64 12.98 22.58
N PHE A 129 -13.33 12.37 23.54
CA PHE A 129 -13.52 10.91 23.59
C PHE A 129 -14.33 10.43 22.39
N GLN A 130 -15.42 11.10 22.03
CA GLN A 130 -16.22 10.76 20.85
C GLN A 130 -15.43 10.89 19.54
N ILE A 131 -14.50 11.85 19.44
CA ILE A 131 -13.55 11.92 18.33
C ILE A 131 -12.61 10.69 18.36
N ALA A 132 -12.09 10.33 19.52
CA ALA A 132 -11.19 9.17 19.69
C ALA A 132 -11.89 7.84 19.35
N GLU A 133 -13.19 7.70 19.61
CA GLU A 133 -13.98 6.52 19.24
C GLU A 133 -13.94 6.19 17.75
N PHE A 134 -13.76 7.18 16.87
CA PHE A 134 -13.66 6.93 15.43
C PHE A 134 -12.42 6.10 15.07
N TYR A 135 -11.33 6.18 15.82
CA TYR A 135 -10.15 5.33 15.59
C TYR A 135 -10.46 3.86 15.93
N PHE A 136 -11.23 3.60 16.98
CA PHE A 136 -11.64 2.23 17.29
C PHE A 136 -12.64 1.70 16.25
N LYS A 137 -13.58 2.55 15.81
CA LYS A 137 -14.54 2.20 14.76
C LYS A 137 -13.85 1.84 13.44
N THR A 138 -12.75 2.50 13.07
CA THR A 138 -12.00 2.14 11.84
C THR A 138 -11.39 0.75 11.92
N ASP A 139 -10.83 0.39 13.08
CA ASP A 139 -10.17 -0.90 13.27
C ASP A 139 -11.18 -2.05 13.30
N ILE A 140 -12.31 -1.83 13.99
CA ILE A 140 -13.43 -2.79 14.03
C ILE A 140 -13.97 -3.01 12.62
N GLN A 141 -14.33 -1.95 11.89
CA GLN A 141 -14.85 -2.10 10.52
C GLN A 141 -13.85 -2.74 9.57
N THR A 142 -12.56 -2.44 9.72
CA THR A 142 -11.52 -3.09 8.91
C THR A 142 -11.48 -4.59 9.17
N SER A 143 -11.58 -4.99 10.44
CA SER A 143 -11.54 -6.39 10.85
C SER A 143 -12.79 -7.16 10.40
N GLU A 144 -13.97 -6.56 10.54
CA GLU A 144 -15.26 -7.19 10.18
C GLU A 144 -15.44 -7.33 8.66
N THR A 145 -15.02 -6.32 7.89
CA THR A 145 -15.25 -6.30 6.44
C THR A 145 -14.11 -6.95 5.64
N GLY A 146 -12.94 -7.14 6.26
CA GLY A 146 -11.72 -7.57 5.58
C GLY A 146 -11.14 -6.53 4.61
N ILE A 147 -11.65 -5.30 4.61
CA ILE A 147 -11.21 -4.20 3.75
C ILE A 147 -10.71 -3.05 4.62
N ALA A 148 -9.60 -2.41 4.25
CA ALA A 148 -9.08 -1.26 4.98
C ALA A 148 -10.09 -0.10 5.08
N HIS A 149 -10.37 0.36 6.29
CA HIS A 149 -11.18 1.53 6.60
C HIS A 149 -10.33 2.65 7.19
N GLU A 150 -10.71 3.90 6.93
CA GLU A 150 -10.05 5.12 7.38
C GLU A 150 -11.10 6.09 7.91
N PHE A 151 -10.71 6.89 8.92
CA PHE A 151 -11.55 8.01 9.36
C PHE A 151 -11.33 9.20 8.42
N ASP A 152 -12.41 9.90 8.11
CA ASP A 152 -12.41 11.06 7.23
C ASP A 152 -13.32 12.15 7.79
N TYR A 153 -13.11 13.39 7.33
CA TYR A 153 -13.99 14.51 7.66
C TYR A 153 -15.10 14.63 6.63
N ILE A 154 -16.37 14.68 7.06
CA ILE A 154 -17.53 14.88 6.17
C ILE A 154 -17.32 16.15 5.34
N ILE A 155 -17.05 17.27 6.01
CA ILE A 155 -16.62 18.54 5.43
C ILE A 155 -15.10 18.70 5.66
N PRO A 156 -14.29 18.90 4.61
CA PRO A 156 -12.84 18.93 4.73
C PRO A 156 -12.36 20.10 5.59
N LEU A 157 -11.33 19.88 6.42
CA LEU A 157 -10.72 20.96 7.21
C LEU A 157 -10.01 22.02 6.35
N ARG A 158 -9.67 21.67 5.10
CA ARG A 158 -9.04 22.55 4.11
C ARG A 158 -9.73 22.41 2.76
N GLY A 159 -10.89 23.03 2.60
CA GLY A 159 -11.52 23.19 1.30
C GLY A 159 -11.22 24.56 0.69
N LYS A 160 -11.38 24.69 -0.62
CA LYS A 160 -11.24 25.97 -1.33
C LYS A 160 -12.43 26.91 -1.06
N VAL A 161 -13.62 26.33 -0.90
CA VAL A 161 -14.91 27.06 -0.78
C VAL A 161 -15.46 26.98 0.64
N VAL A 162 -15.40 25.80 1.26
CA VAL A 162 -15.90 25.55 2.62
C VAL A 162 -14.87 24.78 3.43
N CYS A 163 -14.76 25.12 4.71
CA CYS A 163 -13.94 24.39 5.68
C CYS A 163 -14.81 23.88 6.84
N GLY A 164 -14.55 22.63 7.25
CA GLY A 164 -15.22 21.99 8.37
C GLY A 164 -14.45 22.15 9.68
N LEU A 165 -15.06 21.66 10.76
CA LEU A 165 -14.49 21.68 12.12
C LEU A 165 -13.93 20.30 12.51
N HIS A 166 -12.98 20.27 13.44
CA HIS A 166 -12.45 19.03 14.02
C HIS A 166 -13.32 18.59 15.21
N VAL A 167 -14.48 18.03 14.90
CA VAL A 167 -15.55 17.67 15.84
C VAL A 167 -16.17 16.33 15.46
N HIS A 168 -16.69 15.57 16.43
CA HIS A 168 -17.14 14.20 16.18
C HIS A 168 -18.29 14.11 15.15
N TRP A 169 -19.16 15.12 15.06
CA TRP A 169 -20.27 15.17 14.10
C TRP A 169 -19.81 15.52 12.68
N ASN A 170 -18.55 15.93 12.50
CA ASN A 170 -17.93 16.12 11.19
C ASN A 170 -17.00 14.94 10.81
N LEU A 171 -17.04 13.83 11.55
CA LEU A 171 -16.24 12.64 11.27
C LEU A 171 -17.11 11.51 10.72
N GLN A 172 -16.52 10.71 9.84
CA GLN A 172 -17.13 9.51 9.29
C GLN A 172 -16.06 8.43 9.08
N VAL A 173 -16.47 7.17 9.06
CA VAL A 173 -15.60 6.05 8.65
C VAL A 173 -15.96 5.64 7.24
N LEU A 174 -14.95 5.58 6.36
CA LEU A 174 -15.09 5.15 4.98
C LEU A 174 -14.08 4.05 4.66
N SER A 175 -14.40 3.20 3.69
CA SER A 175 -13.36 2.33 3.14
C SER A 175 -12.28 3.19 2.50
N ALA A 176 -11.02 2.76 2.59
CA ALA A 176 -9.88 3.52 2.09
C ALA A 176 -10.02 3.85 0.58
N SER A 177 -10.69 2.98 -0.18
CA SER A 177 -11.02 3.22 -1.59
C SER A 177 -11.97 4.39 -1.77
N LYS A 178 -13.09 4.42 -1.01
CA LYS A 178 -14.07 5.52 -1.05
C LYS A 178 -13.47 6.83 -0.56
N ASN A 179 -12.64 6.80 0.49
CA ASN A 179 -11.97 7.99 1.01
C ASN A 179 -11.07 8.65 -0.05
N ARG A 180 -10.29 7.84 -0.79
CA ARG A 180 -9.47 8.33 -1.90
C ARG A 180 -10.30 8.91 -3.05
N GLN A 181 -11.47 8.34 -3.33
CA GLN A 181 -12.39 8.86 -4.35
C GLN A 181 -13.04 10.19 -3.95
N LYS A 182 -13.36 10.37 -2.66
CA LYS A 182 -14.07 11.55 -2.15
C LYS A 182 -13.32 12.85 -2.42
N SER A 183 -11.99 12.85 -2.32
CA SER A 183 -11.15 14.06 -2.49
C SER A 183 -11.53 15.21 -1.52
N SER A 184 -10.76 16.29 -1.50
CA SER A 184 -11.06 17.49 -0.68
C SER A 184 -12.05 18.44 -1.36
N LEU A 185 -12.71 18.00 -2.43
CA LEU A 185 -13.67 18.78 -3.20
C LEU A 185 -15.07 18.32 -2.79
N LEU A 186 -15.72 19.08 -1.91
CA LEU A 186 -17.17 19.02 -1.86
C LEU A 186 -17.67 19.56 -3.20
N GLY A 187 -18.21 18.67 -4.04
CA GLY A 187 -18.78 19.01 -5.33
C GLY A 187 -19.96 19.94 -5.14
N ILE A 188 -19.70 21.24 -5.21
CA ILE A 188 -20.71 22.24 -5.50
C ILE A 188 -20.57 22.48 -7.00
N SER A 189 -21.26 21.65 -7.78
CA SER A 189 -21.54 21.86 -9.21
C SER A 189 -22.88 22.56 -9.35
#